data_AF-A0A9R0AV55-F1
#
_entry.id   AF-A0A9R0AV55-F1
#
_cell.length_a   1.000
_cell.length_b   1.000
_cell.length_c   1.000
_cell.angle_alpha   90.00
_cell.angle_beta   90.00
_cell.angle_gamma   90.00
#
_symmetry.space_group_name_H-M   'P 1'
#
loop_
_entity.id
_entity.type
_entity.pdbx_description
1 polymer ?
#
loop_
_entity_poly.entity_id
_entity_poly.type
_entity_poly.pdbx_seq_one_letter_code
_entity_poly.pdbx_strand_id
1 'polypeptide(L)'
;MGVKFRACVAIVFILLLLGSLWLHGNLEDHWNTCPKVSSVKNKVLSLIRVNSSDDDVAPLRVCPGKRFQVADLLAHLQAAPVSTNDVLLKPYLASWDELIRFLEALGPMVGLISQEIESKTDIIRDLAQNAEKEAEKRMKDKQRMPQQSDPVLMISHNRSLNYSKMNHRLLFGYTSIRSMIKWELENGLVDFHKQTNSGCRTLLRLHRALLWLQNFLQELGKDASEGEHLRRPSDLCKETYQRTLAHHHNWWVRKAAELAFLAMPERPYFYQLVCVETQSEAAVVLNRVVRAIGEVYERNEVALQEHGMLDLP
;
A
#
# COMPACT_ATOMS: atom_id res chain seq x y z
N MET A 1 -2.22 -39.17 -25.08
CA MET A 1 -1.90 -38.00 -24.23
C MET A 1 -2.90 -37.94 -23.09
N GLY A 2 -2.46 -38.20 -21.86
CA GLY A 2 -3.34 -38.32 -20.70
C GLY A 2 -3.97 -36.99 -20.29
N VAL A 3 -5.18 -37.06 -19.75
CA VAL A 3 -5.98 -35.92 -19.25
C VAL A 3 -5.17 -35.02 -18.29
N LYS A 4 -4.23 -35.61 -17.53
CA LYS A 4 -3.32 -34.90 -16.62
C LYS A 4 -2.31 -33.98 -17.35
N PHE A 5 -1.86 -34.37 -18.54
CA PHE A 5 -0.94 -33.56 -19.36
C PHE A 5 -1.67 -32.35 -19.97
N ARG A 6 -2.92 -32.54 -20.41
CA ARG A 6 -3.77 -31.45 -20.93
C ARG A 6 -4.15 -30.44 -19.84
N ALA A 7 -4.38 -30.89 -18.61
CA ALA A 7 -4.64 -30.02 -17.46
C ALA A 7 -3.40 -29.20 -17.05
N CYS A 8 -2.20 -29.80 -17.03
CA CYS A 8 -0.96 -29.06 -16.77
C CYS A 8 -0.68 -28.01 -17.85
N VAL A 9 -0.86 -28.35 -19.13
CA VAL A 9 -0.69 -27.39 -20.23
C VAL A 9 -1.71 -26.26 -20.13
N ALA A 10 -2.97 -26.55 -19.78
CA ALA A 10 -4.00 -25.52 -19.59
C ALA A 10 -3.71 -24.59 -18.40
N ILE A 11 -3.21 -25.13 -17.27
CA ILE A 11 -2.84 -24.32 -16.11
C ILE A 11 -1.62 -23.44 -16.43
N VAL A 12 -0.61 -23.99 -17.11
CA VAL A 12 0.57 -23.20 -17.56
C VAL A 12 0.15 -22.12 -18.56
N PHE A 13 -0.80 -22.40 -19.45
CA PHE A 13 -1.33 -21.42 -20.42
C PHE A 13 -2.18 -20.33 -19.74
N ILE A 14 -2.97 -20.67 -18.72
CA ILE A 14 -3.73 -19.71 -17.90
C ILE A 14 -2.79 -18.85 -17.05
N LEU A 15 -1.73 -19.44 -16.48
CA LEU A 15 -0.72 -18.70 -15.72
C LEU A 15 0.10 -17.76 -16.63
N LEU A 16 0.48 -18.20 -17.82
CA LEU A 16 1.12 -17.36 -18.83
C LEU A 16 0.20 -16.25 -19.36
N LEU A 17 -1.10 -16.52 -19.49
CA LEU A 17 -2.10 -15.53 -19.93
C LEU A 17 -2.44 -14.51 -18.84
N LEU A 18 -2.52 -14.93 -17.58
CA LEU A 18 -2.74 -14.01 -16.45
C LEU A 18 -1.53 -13.12 -16.20
N GLY A 19 -0.31 -13.64 -16.45
CA GLY A 19 0.87 -12.81 -16.62
C GLY A 19 0.71 -11.85 -17.80
N SER A 20 0.47 -12.38 -19.02
CA SER A 20 0.48 -11.58 -20.26
C SER A 20 -0.64 -10.52 -20.36
N LEU A 21 -1.77 -10.71 -19.69
CA LEU A 21 -2.94 -9.82 -19.71
C LEU A 21 -2.91 -8.72 -18.62
N TRP A 22 -1.91 -8.75 -17.73
CA TRP A 22 -1.47 -7.60 -16.93
C TRP A 22 -0.13 -7.01 -17.43
N LEU A 23 0.51 -7.67 -18.40
CA LEU A 23 1.80 -7.33 -19.02
C LEU A 23 1.73 -6.42 -20.25
N HIS A 24 0.57 -5.82 -20.59
CA HIS A 24 0.58 -4.60 -21.42
C HIS A 24 0.85 -3.38 -20.55
N GLY A 25 2.03 -3.43 -19.95
CA GLY A 25 2.64 -2.47 -19.03
C GLY A 25 4.12 -2.75 -18.82
N ASN A 26 4.79 -3.25 -19.88
CA ASN A 26 6.24 -3.26 -20.11
C ASN A 26 7.08 -4.37 -19.42
N LEU A 27 7.58 -5.33 -20.22
CA LEU A 27 8.64 -6.29 -19.84
C LEU A 27 9.66 -6.42 -20.97
N GLU A 28 10.69 -5.59 -20.89
CA GLU A 28 12.06 -5.72 -21.38
C GLU A 28 12.83 -4.81 -20.41
N ASP A 29 13.72 -5.22 -19.52
CA ASP A 29 14.71 -6.29 -19.52
C ASP A 29 15.00 -6.71 -18.06
N HIS A 30 15.90 -7.70 -17.88
CA HIS A 30 16.55 -8.16 -16.63
C HIS A 30 16.00 -9.46 -16.02
N TRP A 31 16.16 -10.55 -16.78
CA TRP A 31 16.56 -11.81 -16.16
C TRP A 31 17.99 -11.68 -15.64
N ASN A 32 18.14 -11.76 -14.31
CA ASN A 32 19.31 -12.19 -13.53
C ASN A 32 19.50 -11.30 -12.29
N THR A 33 18.75 -11.52 -11.21
CA THR A 33 19.38 -11.50 -9.88
C THR A 33 18.62 -12.40 -8.90
N CYS A 34 19.32 -13.41 -8.41
CA CYS A 34 18.90 -14.26 -7.30
C CYS A 34 18.77 -13.41 -6.02
N PRO A 35 17.72 -13.53 -5.19
CA PRO A 35 17.58 -12.70 -4.01
C PRO A 35 18.59 -13.13 -2.95
N LYS A 36 19.65 -12.34 -2.76
CA LYS A 36 20.40 -12.35 -1.51
C LYS A 36 19.52 -11.68 -0.46
N VAL A 37 19.02 -12.50 0.46
CA VAL A 37 18.43 -12.05 1.73
C VAL A 37 19.45 -11.18 2.45
N SER A 38 19.31 -9.86 2.35
CA SER A 38 19.94 -8.93 3.28
C SER A 38 18.99 -8.76 4.47
N SER A 39 19.34 -9.41 5.57
CA SER A 39 18.75 -9.20 6.89
C SER A 39 19.01 -7.75 7.32
N VAL A 40 18.07 -6.85 7.03
CA VAL A 40 18.02 -5.55 7.69
C VAL A 40 17.32 -5.79 9.02
N LYS A 41 18.11 -5.93 10.08
CA LYS A 41 17.63 -5.85 11.46
C LYS A 41 17.09 -4.44 11.70
N ASN A 42 15.80 -4.22 11.43
CA ASN A 42 15.11 -3.03 11.89
C ASN A 42 14.95 -3.14 13.41
N LYS A 43 15.78 -2.37 14.11
CA LYS A 43 15.68 -2.11 15.54
C LYS A 43 14.28 -1.53 15.79
N VAL A 44 13.47 -2.34 16.46
CA VAL A 44 12.10 -2.10 16.92
C VAL A 44 11.86 -0.62 17.19
N LEU A 45 10.85 -0.08 16.51
CA LEU A 45 10.27 1.23 16.73
C LEU A 45 9.59 1.23 18.10
N SER A 46 10.38 1.37 19.16
CA SER A 46 9.88 1.52 20.52
C SER A 46 9.13 2.85 20.63
N LEU A 47 7.81 2.75 20.76
CA LEU A 47 6.89 3.77 21.28
C LEU A 47 6.82 5.07 20.46
N ILE A 48 6.13 5.03 19.32
CA ILE A 48 5.47 6.24 18.81
C ILE A 48 4.07 6.30 19.44
N ARG A 49 3.92 7.15 20.46
CA ARG A 49 2.61 7.60 20.96
C ARG A 49 2.09 8.63 19.95
N VAL A 50 1.11 8.24 19.15
CA VAL A 50 0.34 9.18 18.31
C VAL A 50 -0.90 9.57 19.11
N ASN A 51 -1.05 10.88 19.38
CA ASN A 51 -2.27 11.45 19.97
C ASN A 51 -3.40 11.33 18.94
N SER A 52 -4.11 10.20 18.94
CA SER A 52 -5.51 10.18 18.54
C SER A 52 -6.37 10.13 19.80
N SER A 53 -7.62 10.56 19.71
CA SER A 53 -8.62 10.64 20.79
C SER A 53 -9.02 9.30 21.42
N ASP A 54 -8.15 8.30 21.33
CA ASP A 54 -8.27 6.92 21.77
C ASP A 54 -7.43 6.66 23.03
N ASP A 55 -7.12 7.71 23.81
CA ASP A 55 -6.24 7.66 24.99
C ASP A 55 -6.67 6.65 26.07
N ASP A 56 -7.89 6.10 25.99
CA ASP A 56 -8.40 5.07 26.90
C ASP A 56 -8.30 3.62 26.37
N VAL A 57 -7.86 3.38 25.13
CA VAL A 57 -7.80 2.02 24.55
C VAL A 57 -6.38 1.47 24.53
N ALA A 58 -6.17 0.35 25.22
CA ALA A 58 -4.86 -0.29 25.33
C ALA A 58 -4.20 -0.55 23.94
N PRO A 59 -2.87 -0.35 23.80
CA PRO A 59 -2.15 -0.67 22.58
C PRO A 59 -2.34 -2.14 22.18
N LEU A 60 -2.45 -2.41 20.88
CA LEU A 60 -2.42 -3.78 20.37
C LEU A 60 -1.05 -4.41 20.66
N ARG A 61 -1.07 -5.68 21.04
CA ARG A 61 0.16 -6.45 21.31
C ARG A 61 0.60 -7.20 20.07
N VAL A 62 1.90 -7.45 19.97
CA VAL A 62 2.50 -8.31 18.95
C VAL A 62 2.03 -9.75 19.16
N CYS A 63 1.73 -10.42 18.05
CA CYS A 63 1.34 -11.82 17.95
C CYS A 63 2.57 -12.74 17.87
N PRO A 64 2.95 -13.45 18.96
CA PRO A 64 4.16 -14.27 18.94
C PRO A 64 4.10 -15.38 17.89
N GLY A 65 5.17 -15.55 17.12
CA GLY A 65 5.30 -16.63 16.13
C GLY A 65 4.47 -16.44 14.85
N LYS A 66 3.74 -15.33 14.71
CA LYS A 66 3.04 -14.99 13.46
C LYS A 66 3.91 -14.10 12.58
N ARG A 67 3.84 -14.28 11.25
CA ARG A 67 4.48 -13.38 10.28
C ARG A 67 3.72 -12.07 10.17
N PHE A 68 2.40 -12.16 10.10
CA PHE A 68 1.51 -11.00 10.15
C PHE A 68 1.37 -10.49 11.59
N GLN A 69 1.42 -9.17 11.75
CA GLN A 69 1.36 -8.43 12.99
C GLN A 69 0.34 -7.29 12.87
N VAL A 70 -0.87 -7.52 13.38
CA VAL A 70 -1.95 -6.51 13.38
C VAL A 70 -1.57 -5.23 14.13
N ALA A 71 -0.71 -5.33 15.15
CA ALA A 71 -0.18 -4.20 15.88
C ALA A 71 0.72 -3.31 15.01
N ASP A 72 1.59 -3.91 14.19
CA ASP A 72 2.48 -3.17 13.28
C ASP A 72 1.67 -2.56 12.13
N LEU A 73 0.67 -3.26 11.61
CA LEU A 73 -0.26 -2.73 10.62
C LEU A 73 -0.94 -1.46 11.15
N LEU A 74 -1.53 -1.54 12.34
CA LEU A 74 -2.21 -0.41 12.97
C LEU A 74 -1.22 0.75 13.22
N ALA A 75 -0.02 0.48 13.73
CA ALA A 75 0.98 1.49 14.00
C ALA A 75 1.41 2.23 12.73
N HIS A 76 1.65 1.51 11.62
CA HIS A 76 1.97 2.12 10.33
C HIS A 76 0.82 2.96 9.78
N LEU A 77 -0.42 2.44 9.85
CA LEU A 77 -1.61 3.18 9.41
C LEU A 77 -1.85 4.44 10.24
N GLN A 78 -1.56 4.44 11.55
CA GLN A 78 -1.69 5.62 12.41
C GLN A 78 -0.53 6.61 12.23
N ALA A 79 0.64 6.14 11.81
CA ALA A 79 1.81 7.00 11.56
C ALA A 79 1.81 7.64 10.16
N ALA A 80 1.02 7.12 9.22
CA ALA A 80 0.99 7.61 7.85
C ALA A 80 0.29 8.97 7.67
N PRO A 81 -0.89 9.21 8.27
CA PRO A 81 -1.58 10.49 8.14
C PRO A 81 -0.75 11.63 8.75
N VAL A 82 -0.49 12.69 7.97
CA VAL A 82 0.18 13.92 8.41
C VAL A 82 -0.63 15.15 8.00
N SER A 83 -0.67 16.19 8.83
CA SER A 83 -1.54 17.36 8.64
C SER A 83 -3.02 16.92 8.46
N THR A 84 -3.89 17.75 7.88
CA THR A 84 -5.30 17.36 7.66
C THR A 84 -5.50 16.51 6.42
N ASN A 85 -4.71 16.72 5.35
CA ASN A 85 -5.04 16.17 4.02
C ASN A 85 -3.84 15.47 3.34
N ASP A 86 -2.82 15.02 4.07
CA ASP A 86 -1.65 14.37 3.47
C ASP A 86 -1.29 13.06 4.18
N VAL A 87 -0.52 12.22 3.48
CA VAL A 87 -0.09 10.90 3.94
C VAL A 87 1.38 10.70 3.60
N LEU A 88 2.17 10.38 4.62
CA LEU A 88 3.58 10.04 4.47
C LEU A 88 3.74 8.71 3.74
N LEU A 89 4.59 8.69 2.72
CA LEU A 89 4.71 7.54 1.83
C LEU A 89 5.39 6.34 2.52
N LYS A 90 6.40 6.60 3.35
CA LYS A 90 7.14 5.53 4.05
C LYS A 90 6.25 4.67 4.97
N PRO A 91 5.54 5.23 5.97
CA PRO A 91 4.61 4.45 6.78
C PRO A 91 3.42 3.88 5.98
N TYR A 92 2.97 4.57 4.92
CA TYR A 92 1.95 4.03 4.01
C TYR A 92 2.41 2.75 3.30
N LEU A 93 3.62 2.72 2.76
CA LEU A 93 4.17 1.51 2.12
C LEU A 93 4.48 0.42 3.15
N ALA A 94 4.89 0.80 4.37
CA ALA A 94 5.11 -0.16 5.45
C ALA A 94 3.80 -0.82 5.94
N SER A 95 2.65 -0.13 5.85
CA SER A 95 1.36 -0.76 6.13
C SER A 95 1.02 -1.79 5.05
N TRP A 96 1.31 -1.50 3.78
CA TRP A 96 1.17 -2.49 2.69
C TRP A 96 2.07 -3.72 2.87
N ASP A 97 3.29 -3.56 3.36
CA ASP A 97 4.17 -4.71 3.68
C ASP A 97 3.50 -5.65 4.69
N GLU A 98 2.79 -5.09 5.66
CA GLU A 98 2.05 -5.87 6.65
C GLU A 98 0.78 -6.50 6.06
N LEU A 99 0.09 -5.80 5.16
CA LEU A 99 -1.05 -6.35 4.41
C LEU A 99 -0.64 -7.49 3.47
N ILE A 100 0.54 -7.41 2.86
CA ILE A 100 1.11 -8.51 2.07
C ILE A 100 1.32 -9.73 2.97
N ARG A 101 1.90 -9.56 4.17
CA ARG A 101 2.06 -10.66 5.14
C ARG A 101 0.73 -11.25 5.60
N PHE A 102 -0.30 -10.41 5.76
CA PHE A 102 -1.66 -10.88 6.04
C PHE A 102 -2.18 -11.78 4.92
N LEU A 103 -2.07 -11.34 3.66
CA LEU A 103 -2.49 -12.13 2.50
C LEU A 103 -1.70 -13.44 2.43
N GLU A 104 -0.36 -13.40 2.51
CA GLU A 104 0.47 -14.61 2.52
C GLU A 104 0.04 -15.62 3.60
N ALA A 105 -0.39 -15.13 4.77
CA ALA A 105 -0.86 -15.98 5.86
C ALA A 105 -2.20 -16.67 5.58
N LEU A 106 -3.02 -16.19 4.63
CA LEU A 106 -4.26 -16.87 4.20
C LEU A 106 -3.99 -18.09 3.31
N GLY A 107 -2.76 -18.24 2.81
CA GLY A 107 -2.31 -19.42 2.08
C GLY A 107 -1.92 -19.15 0.62
N PRO A 108 -1.44 -20.17 -0.10
CA PRO A 108 -0.81 -20.01 -1.41
C PRO A 108 -1.77 -19.52 -2.51
N MET A 109 -3.08 -19.73 -2.35
CA MET A 109 -4.09 -19.33 -3.34
C MET A 109 -4.21 -17.82 -3.50
N VAL A 110 -3.79 -17.03 -2.50
CA VAL A 110 -3.75 -15.57 -2.58
C VAL A 110 -2.34 -15.03 -2.90
N GLY A 111 -1.35 -15.90 -3.13
CA GLY A 111 0.03 -15.52 -3.42
C GLY A 111 0.19 -14.67 -4.69
N LEU A 112 -0.66 -14.90 -5.69
CA LEU A 112 -0.68 -14.04 -6.89
C LEU A 112 -1.14 -12.61 -6.55
N ILE A 113 -2.11 -12.47 -5.65
CA ILE A 113 -2.62 -11.17 -5.22
C ILE A 113 -1.54 -10.44 -4.40
N SER A 114 -0.85 -11.15 -3.50
CA SER A 114 0.21 -10.55 -2.69
C SER A 114 1.39 -10.09 -3.56
N GLN A 115 1.82 -10.88 -4.55
CA GLN A 115 2.87 -10.51 -5.50
C GLN A 115 2.52 -9.27 -6.34
N GLU A 116 1.26 -9.17 -6.77
CA GLU A 116 0.77 -8.01 -7.53
C GLU A 116 0.79 -6.72 -6.71
N ILE A 117 0.51 -6.80 -5.40
CA ILE A 117 0.58 -5.66 -4.48
C ILE A 117 2.05 -5.31 -4.20
N GLU A 118 2.89 -6.31 -3.92
CA GLU A 118 4.33 -6.17 -3.69
C GLU A 118 5.00 -5.42 -4.86
N SER A 119 4.79 -5.91 -6.09
CA SER A 119 5.28 -5.27 -7.32
C SER A 119 4.88 -3.79 -7.43
N LYS A 120 3.63 -3.43 -7.11
CA LYS A 120 3.16 -2.04 -7.15
C LYS A 120 3.79 -1.19 -6.04
N THR A 121 3.98 -1.73 -4.85
CA THR A 121 4.67 -1.01 -3.79
C THR A 121 6.14 -0.78 -4.12
N ASP A 122 6.79 -1.73 -4.78
CA ASP A 122 8.19 -1.62 -5.20
C ASP A 122 8.38 -0.59 -6.31
N ILE A 123 7.45 -0.48 -7.27
CA ILE A 123 7.45 0.62 -8.26
C ILE A 123 7.53 1.97 -7.57
N ILE A 124 6.71 2.21 -6.54
CA ILE A 124 6.71 3.49 -5.81
C ILE A 124 8.04 3.70 -5.07
N ARG A 125 8.62 2.64 -4.48
CA ARG A 125 9.93 2.72 -3.80
C ARG A 125 11.06 3.03 -4.77
N ASP A 126 11.07 2.40 -5.94
CA ASP A 126 12.09 2.61 -6.97
C ASP A 126 12.00 4.03 -7.54
N LEU A 127 10.79 4.51 -7.82
CA LEU A 127 10.57 5.89 -8.21
C LEU A 127 11.04 6.88 -7.15
N ALA A 128 10.79 6.59 -5.86
CA ALA A 128 11.26 7.42 -4.76
C ALA A 128 12.79 7.52 -4.70
N GLN A 129 13.48 6.38 -4.82
CA GLN A 129 14.94 6.35 -4.85
C GLN A 129 15.52 7.07 -6.06
N ASN A 130 14.90 6.93 -7.23
CA ASN A 130 15.34 7.59 -8.45
C ASN A 130 15.14 9.11 -8.37
N ALA A 131 14.00 9.56 -7.84
CA ALA A 131 13.73 10.98 -7.59
C ALA A 131 14.75 11.58 -6.60
N GLU A 132 15.12 10.85 -5.54
CA GLU A 132 16.14 11.28 -4.57
C GLU A 132 17.52 11.44 -5.23
N LYS A 133 17.97 10.44 -6.02
CA LYS A 133 19.23 10.52 -6.76
C LYS A 133 19.26 11.68 -7.75
N GLU A 134 18.15 11.92 -8.45
CA GLU A 134 18.05 13.03 -9.39
C GLU A 134 18.10 14.38 -8.68
N ALA A 135 17.41 14.51 -7.55
CA ALA A 135 17.42 15.71 -6.74
C ALA A 135 18.81 16.03 -6.17
N GLU A 136 19.54 15.01 -5.69
CA GLU A 136 20.93 15.16 -5.27
C GLU A 136 21.87 15.58 -6.40
N LYS A 137 21.68 15.02 -7.61
CA LYS A 137 22.47 15.41 -8.78
C LYS A 137 22.24 16.88 -9.13
N ARG A 138 20.98 17.32 -9.19
CA ARG A 138 20.59 18.72 -9.43
C ARG A 138 21.19 19.67 -8.37
N MET A 139 21.30 19.23 -7.11
CA MET A 139 21.97 20.02 -6.06
C MET A 139 23.48 20.13 -6.26
N LYS A 140 24.16 19.01 -6.57
CA LYS A 140 25.62 18.99 -6.82
C LYS A 140 26.00 19.84 -8.02
N ASP A 141 25.17 19.83 -9.08
CA ASP A 141 25.41 20.64 -10.27
C ASP A 141 25.25 22.14 -9.98
N LYS A 142 24.26 22.55 -9.17
CA LYS A 142 24.08 23.94 -8.73
C LYS A 142 25.24 24.44 -7.83
N GLN A 143 25.84 23.56 -7.03
CA GLN A 143 27.01 23.90 -6.19
C GLN A 143 28.31 24.03 -6.98
N ARG A 144 28.40 23.45 -8.18
CA ARG A 144 29.57 23.52 -9.06
C ARG A 144 29.59 24.75 -9.98
N MET A 145 28.50 25.51 -10.08
CA MET A 145 28.50 26.79 -10.78
C MET A 145 29.15 27.88 -9.91
N PRO A 146 30.07 28.73 -10.43
CA PRO A 146 30.72 29.76 -9.61
C PRO A 146 29.69 30.78 -9.11
N GLN A 147 29.59 30.96 -7.80
CA GLN A 147 28.91 32.12 -7.22
C GLN A 147 29.75 33.36 -7.50
N GLN A 148 29.27 34.25 -8.38
CA GLN A 148 29.63 35.66 -8.29
C GLN A 148 28.94 36.21 -7.03
N SER A 149 29.69 36.31 -5.93
CA SER A 149 29.19 36.81 -4.66
C SER A 149 29.34 38.33 -4.59
N ASP A 150 28.22 39.06 -4.55
CA ASP A 150 28.20 40.44 -4.06
C ASP A 150 28.21 40.46 -2.51
N PRO A 151 29.01 41.30 -1.83
CA PRO A 151 29.37 41.11 -0.42
C PRO A 151 28.35 41.58 0.63
N VAL A 152 27.12 41.95 0.27
CA VAL A 152 26.28 42.82 1.13
C VAL A 152 25.23 42.08 2.00
N LEU A 153 25.04 40.76 1.90
CA LEU A 153 23.93 40.08 2.61
C LEU A 153 24.36 38.99 3.62
N MET A 154 25.11 39.38 4.65
CA MET A 154 25.62 38.47 5.71
C MET A 154 24.83 38.55 7.04
N ILE A 155 23.53 38.88 7.04
CA ILE A 155 22.70 38.89 8.26
C ILE A 155 21.31 38.26 8.01
N SER A 156 21.21 36.93 7.82
CA SER A 156 19.91 36.21 7.94
C SER A 156 20.02 34.71 8.24
N HIS A 157 21.14 34.24 8.80
CA HIS A 157 21.46 32.81 8.83
C HIS A 157 20.51 31.90 9.65
N ASN A 158 19.73 32.42 10.61
CA ASN A 158 18.82 31.55 11.38
C ASN A 158 17.45 31.27 10.72
N ARG A 159 16.96 32.18 9.85
CA ARG A 159 15.69 31.96 9.12
C ARG A 159 15.90 31.13 7.84
N SER A 160 17.10 31.24 7.25
CA SER A 160 17.54 30.49 6.06
C SER A 160 17.67 28.98 6.31
N LEU A 161 18.15 28.55 7.48
CA LEU A 161 18.32 27.13 7.82
C LEU A 161 16.99 26.35 7.87
N ASN A 162 15.92 26.94 8.43
CA ASN A 162 14.60 26.31 8.43
C ASN A 162 13.97 26.29 7.03
N TYR A 163 14.14 27.35 6.25
CA TYR A 163 13.68 27.42 4.85
C TYR A 163 14.43 26.42 3.96
N SER A 164 15.74 26.29 4.15
CA SER A 164 16.61 25.32 3.48
C SER A 164 16.20 23.89 3.83
N LYS A 165 15.95 23.58 5.10
CA LYS A 165 15.51 22.26 5.56
C LYS A 165 14.11 21.88 5.06
N MET A 166 13.19 22.86 4.96
CA MET A 166 11.85 22.64 4.39
C MET A 166 11.91 22.48 2.86
N ASN A 167 12.73 23.28 2.17
CA ASN A 167 13.05 23.07 0.76
C ASN A 167 13.74 21.73 0.52
N HIS A 168 14.56 21.24 1.44
CA HIS A 168 15.22 19.93 1.34
C HIS A 168 14.23 18.77 1.47
N ARG A 169 13.17 18.92 2.28
CA ARG A 169 12.05 17.95 2.34
C ARG A 169 11.16 18.02 1.10
N LEU A 170 10.92 19.22 0.57
CA LEU A 170 10.21 19.43 -0.70
C LEU A 170 11.04 18.99 -1.92
N LEU A 171 12.35 18.88 -1.77
CA LEU A 171 13.26 18.41 -2.81
C LEU A 171 13.08 16.92 -3.11
N PHE A 172 12.67 16.15 -2.11
CA PHE A 172 12.44 14.73 -2.24
C PHE A 172 10.96 14.52 -2.57
N GLY A 173 10.69 14.42 -3.87
CA GLY A 173 9.34 14.29 -4.42
C GLY A 173 8.51 13.20 -3.73
N TYR A 174 9.11 12.12 -3.26
CA TYR A 174 8.38 10.97 -2.71
C TYR A 174 8.34 10.91 -1.16
N THR A 175 8.32 12.07 -0.49
CA THR A 175 8.18 12.11 0.98
C THR A 175 6.75 11.81 1.45
N SER A 176 5.77 12.41 0.79
CA SER A 176 4.33 12.22 1.00
C SER A 176 3.61 12.02 -0.33
N ILE A 177 2.34 11.63 -0.27
CA ILE A 177 1.52 11.47 -1.48
C ILE A 177 1.37 12.81 -2.20
N ARG A 178 1.15 13.92 -1.49
CA ARG A 178 1.04 15.22 -2.15
C ARG A 178 2.36 15.69 -2.75
N SER A 179 3.48 15.48 -2.08
CA SER A 179 4.77 15.81 -2.67
C SER A 179 5.02 14.97 -3.92
N MET A 180 4.58 13.70 -3.92
CA MET A 180 4.75 12.78 -5.04
C MET A 180 3.92 13.25 -6.23
N ILE A 181 2.64 13.54 -6.01
CA ILE A 181 1.74 14.09 -7.04
C ILE A 181 2.35 15.34 -7.67
N LYS A 182 2.79 16.29 -6.84
CA LYS A 182 3.41 17.52 -7.31
C LYS A 182 4.67 17.25 -8.13
N TRP A 183 5.57 16.41 -7.62
CA TRP A 183 6.82 16.07 -8.29
C TRP A 183 6.57 15.41 -9.65
N GLU A 184 5.66 14.45 -9.72
CA GLU A 184 5.37 13.75 -10.97
C GLU A 184 4.70 14.65 -12.01
N LEU A 185 3.81 15.55 -11.59
CA LEU A 185 3.22 16.56 -12.47
C LEU A 185 4.28 17.54 -13.01
N GLU A 186 5.13 18.08 -12.13
CA GLU A 186 6.18 19.05 -12.51
C GLU A 186 7.22 18.47 -13.46
N ASN A 187 7.45 17.15 -13.42
CA ASN A 187 8.38 16.46 -14.30
C ASN A 187 7.69 15.73 -15.47
N GLY A 188 6.37 15.93 -15.67
CA GLY A 188 5.63 15.36 -16.80
C GLY A 188 5.54 13.83 -16.81
N LEU A 189 5.54 13.19 -15.64
CA LEU A 189 5.52 11.73 -15.49
C LEU A 189 4.11 11.14 -15.51
N VAL A 190 3.07 11.98 -15.33
CA VAL A 190 1.66 11.56 -15.34
C VAL A 190 1.00 11.95 -16.67
N ASP A 191 0.30 11.00 -17.28
CA ASP A 191 -0.54 11.20 -18.45
C ASP A 191 -1.98 10.76 -18.10
N PHE A 192 -2.97 11.61 -18.41
CA PHE A 192 -4.38 11.40 -18.10
C PHE A 192 -5.13 10.63 -19.21
N HIS A 193 -4.49 10.40 -20.36
CA HIS A 193 -5.07 9.73 -21.52
C HIS A 193 -4.35 8.41 -21.85
N LYS A 194 -3.08 8.27 -21.43
CA LYS A 194 -2.25 7.10 -21.70
C LYS A 194 -1.72 6.49 -20.42
N GLN A 195 -1.51 5.18 -20.44
CA GLN A 195 -0.92 4.48 -19.32
C GLN A 195 0.55 4.88 -19.14
N THR A 196 0.90 5.24 -17.91
CA THR A 196 2.26 5.55 -17.48
C THR A 196 2.68 4.61 -16.36
N ASN A 197 3.99 4.49 -16.12
CA ASN A 197 4.52 3.78 -14.96
C ASN A 197 4.76 4.75 -13.79
N SER A 198 3.83 5.70 -13.60
CA SER A 198 3.91 6.74 -12.59
C SER A 198 3.49 6.24 -11.21
N GLY A 199 4.03 6.89 -10.18
CA GLY A 199 3.68 6.70 -8.78
C GLY A 199 2.21 7.00 -8.53
N CYS A 200 1.63 8.03 -9.15
CA CYS A 200 0.23 8.43 -8.99
C CYS A 200 -0.74 7.35 -9.51
N ARG A 201 -0.47 6.84 -10.71
CA ARG A 201 -1.27 5.77 -11.33
C ARG A 201 -1.13 4.46 -10.52
N THR A 202 0.06 4.18 -9.99
CA THR A 202 0.31 3.02 -9.12
C THR A 202 -0.39 3.15 -7.77
N LEU A 203 -0.31 4.34 -7.14
CA LEU A 203 -1.02 4.70 -5.92
C LEU A 203 -2.53 4.53 -6.09
N LEU A 204 -3.10 4.97 -7.21
CA LEU A 204 -4.54 4.82 -7.48
C LEU A 204 -5.00 3.34 -7.42
N ARG A 205 -4.16 2.41 -7.87
CA ARG A 205 -4.48 0.97 -7.82
C ARG A 205 -4.44 0.43 -6.39
N LEU A 206 -3.43 0.83 -5.63
CA LEU A 206 -3.34 0.51 -4.20
C LEU A 206 -4.51 1.14 -3.43
N HIS A 207 -4.87 2.38 -3.75
CA HIS A 207 -6.00 3.10 -3.17
C HIS A 207 -7.33 2.37 -3.36
N ARG A 208 -7.62 1.92 -4.59
CA ARG A 208 -8.80 1.07 -4.88
C ARG A 208 -8.76 -0.27 -4.15
N ALA A 209 -7.57 -0.88 -4.02
CA ALA A 209 -7.37 -2.10 -3.25
C ALA A 209 -7.64 -1.91 -1.75
N LEU A 210 -7.26 -0.75 -1.21
CA LEU A 210 -7.44 -0.40 0.19
C LEU A 210 -8.91 -0.27 0.57
N LEU A 211 -9.76 0.31 -0.30
CA LEU A 211 -11.20 0.42 -0.08
C LEU A 211 -11.87 -0.95 0.09
N TRP A 212 -11.53 -1.89 -0.79
CA TRP A 212 -12.04 -3.25 -0.70
C TRP A 212 -11.65 -3.90 0.63
N LEU A 213 -10.38 -3.79 1.00
CA LEU A 213 -9.88 -4.37 2.24
C LEU A 213 -10.59 -3.74 3.45
N GLN A 214 -10.78 -2.42 3.47
CA GLN A 214 -11.52 -1.72 4.51
C GLN A 214 -12.92 -2.31 4.66
N ASN A 215 -13.66 -2.43 3.54
CA ASN A 215 -15.01 -2.98 3.55
C ASN A 215 -15.03 -4.45 3.99
N PHE A 216 -14.07 -5.26 3.53
CA PHE A 216 -13.95 -6.66 3.96
C PHE A 216 -13.73 -6.78 5.46
N LEU A 217 -12.76 -6.04 6.02
CA LEU A 217 -12.45 -6.07 7.45
C LEU A 217 -13.60 -5.51 8.29
N GLN A 218 -14.31 -4.50 7.79
CA GLN A 218 -15.49 -3.96 8.43
C GLN A 218 -16.63 -4.99 8.52
N GLU A 219 -16.94 -5.69 7.42
CA GLU A 219 -17.93 -6.77 7.44
C GLU A 219 -17.50 -7.97 8.29
N LEU A 220 -16.19 -8.31 8.29
CA LEU A 220 -15.65 -9.39 9.10
C LEU A 220 -15.76 -9.08 10.60
N GLY A 221 -15.56 -7.82 10.99
CA GLY A 221 -15.62 -7.32 12.36
C GLY A 221 -17.03 -7.11 12.90
N LYS A 222 -18.10 -7.29 12.12
CA LYS A 222 -19.47 -7.21 12.63
C LYS A 222 -19.81 -8.43 13.50
N ASP A 223 -20.40 -8.16 14.65
CA ASP A 223 -21.05 -9.20 15.46
C ASP A 223 -22.33 -9.68 14.78
N ALA A 224 -22.76 -10.90 15.09
CA ALA A 224 -24.06 -11.39 14.66
C ALA A 224 -25.17 -10.71 15.47
N SER A 225 -26.26 -10.33 14.81
CA SER A 225 -27.51 -10.00 15.51
C SER A 225 -28.03 -11.23 16.26
N GLU A 226 -28.81 -11.03 17.32
CA GLU A 226 -29.40 -12.14 18.08
C GLU A 226 -30.10 -13.15 17.15
N GLY A 227 -29.61 -14.39 17.14
CA GLY A 227 -30.18 -15.48 16.33
C GLY A 227 -29.64 -15.61 14.89
N GLU A 228 -28.76 -14.73 14.43
CA GLU A 228 -28.14 -14.80 13.11
C GLU A 228 -26.80 -15.57 13.16
N HIS A 229 -26.50 -16.37 12.13
CA HIS A 229 -25.19 -17.00 12.02
C HIS A 229 -24.18 -16.04 11.40
N LEU A 230 -22.95 -16.02 11.92
CA LEU A 230 -21.88 -15.22 11.35
C LEU A 230 -21.60 -15.63 9.90
N ARG A 231 -21.58 -14.66 8.99
CA ARG A 231 -21.36 -14.89 7.55
C ARG A 231 -19.94 -15.39 7.28
N ARG A 232 -19.75 -16.24 6.26
CA ARG A 232 -18.43 -16.82 5.93
C ARG A 232 -17.47 -15.77 5.35
N PRO A 233 -16.17 -15.81 5.68
CA PRO A 233 -15.19 -14.88 5.13
C PRO A 233 -15.13 -14.90 3.60
N SER A 234 -15.30 -16.06 2.96
CA SER A 234 -15.36 -16.19 1.49
C SER A 234 -16.48 -15.35 0.87
N ASP A 235 -17.66 -15.36 1.48
CA ASP A 235 -18.84 -14.65 0.99
C ASP A 235 -18.66 -13.14 1.16
N LEU A 236 -18.17 -12.71 2.33
CA LEU A 236 -17.86 -11.31 2.62
C LEU A 236 -16.77 -10.76 1.68
N CYS A 237 -15.71 -11.54 1.46
CA CYS A 237 -14.60 -11.19 0.59
C CYS A 237 -15.06 -10.98 -0.86
N LYS A 238 -15.89 -11.90 -1.38
CA LYS A 238 -16.49 -11.81 -2.71
C LYS A 238 -17.45 -10.63 -2.84
N GLU A 239 -18.36 -10.44 -1.89
CA GLU A 239 -19.37 -9.38 -1.93
C GLU A 239 -18.74 -7.99 -1.90
N THR A 240 -17.77 -7.78 -1.00
CA THR A 240 -17.05 -6.51 -0.91
C THR A 240 -16.21 -6.26 -2.14
N TYR A 241 -15.59 -7.29 -2.73
CA TYR A 241 -14.86 -7.18 -4.00
C TYR A 241 -15.77 -6.73 -5.14
N GLN A 242 -16.96 -7.34 -5.25
CA GLN A 242 -17.95 -7.02 -6.29
C GLN A 242 -18.45 -5.58 -6.20
N ARG A 243 -18.53 -5.01 -5.00
CA ARG A 243 -18.95 -3.60 -4.76
C ARG A 243 -17.84 -2.57 -4.98
N THR A 244 -16.58 -2.99 -5.07
CA THR A 244 -15.41 -2.09 -5.07
C THR A 244 -14.50 -2.37 -6.26
N LEU A 245 -13.47 -3.19 -6.08
CA LEU A 245 -12.42 -3.49 -7.06
C LEU A 245 -12.94 -4.08 -8.37
N ALA A 246 -14.04 -4.84 -8.34
CA ALA A 246 -14.53 -5.53 -9.53
C ALA A 246 -14.77 -4.57 -10.69
N HIS A 247 -15.25 -3.35 -10.43
CA HIS A 247 -15.53 -2.35 -11.46
C HIS A 247 -14.27 -1.93 -12.25
N HIS A 248 -13.08 -2.07 -11.65
CA HIS A 248 -11.79 -1.73 -12.26
C HIS A 248 -11.08 -2.93 -12.90
N HIS A 249 -11.65 -4.13 -12.78
CA HIS A 249 -11.08 -5.36 -13.30
C HIS A 249 -11.84 -5.84 -14.53
N ASN A 250 -11.11 -6.41 -15.49
CA ASN A 250 -11.70 -7.10 -16.63
C ASN A 250 -12.40 -8.41 -16.19
N TRP A 251 -13.20 -8.98 -17.07
CA TRP A 251 -14.00 -10.17 -16.78
C TRP A 251 -13.17 -11.36 -16.27
N TRP A 252 -12.00 -11.61 -16.86
CA TRP A 252 -11.12 -12.72 -16.50
C TRP A 252 -10.56 -12.56 -15.08
N VAL A 253 -10.10 -11.35 -14.75
CA VAL A 253 -9.59 -11.03 -13.41
C VAL A 253 -10.69 -11.20 -12.36
N ARG A 254 -11.92 -10.76 -12.66
CA ARG A 254 -13.07 -10.99 -11.76
C ARG A 254 -13.29 -12.47 -11.50
N LYS A 255 -13.22 -13.32 -12.53
CA LYS A 255 -13.40 -14.76 -12.35
C LYS A 255 -12.27 -15.42 -11.59
N ALA A 256 -11.02 -15.03 -11.84
CA ALA A 256 -9.88 -15.51 -11.08
C ALA A 256 -10.00 -15.13 -9.59
N ALA A 257 -10.35 -13.88 -9.28
CA ALA A 257 -10.55 -13.42 -7.92
C ALA A 257 -11.70 -14.18 -7.21
N GLU A 258 -12.86 -14.31 -7.87
CA GLU A 258 -13.99 -15.08 -7.32
C GLU A 258 -13.64 -16.54 -7.00
N LEU A 259 -12.79 -17.17 -7.80
CA LEU A 259 -12.29 -18.52 -7.52
C LEU A 259 -11.30 -18.54 -6.35
N ALA A 260 -10.40 -17.56 -6.26
CA ALA A 260 -9.46 -17.45 -5.15
C ALA A 260 -10.18 -17.27 -3.80
N PHE A 261 -11.30 -16.54 -3.78
CA PHE A 261 -12.08 -16.31 -2.56
C PHE A 261 -12.73 -17.57 -1.99
N LEU A 262 -12.93 -18.62 -2.81
CA LEU A 262 -13.40 -19.92 -2.32
C LEU A 262 -12.38 -20.61 -1.41
N ALA A 263 -11.10 -20.23 -1.51
CA ALA A 263 -10.02 -20.76 -0.68
C ALA A 263 -9.80 -19.92 0.60
N MET A 264 -10.64 -18.92 0.87
CA MET A 264 -10.54 -18.15 2.12
C MET A 264 -10.75 -19.06 3.32
N PRO A 265 -9.93 -18.91 4.38
CA PRO A 265 -10.08 -19.73 5.58
C PRO A 265 -11.34 -19.35 6.35
N GLU A 266 -11.71 -20.20 7.31
CA GLU A 266 -12.85 -19.93 8.21
C GLU A 266 -12.49 -18.89 9.30
N ARG A 267 -13.51 -18.27 9.89
CA ARG A 267 -13.35 -17.21 10.91
C ARG A 267 -12.35 -17.51 12.03
N PRO A 268 -12.31 -18.71 12.63
CA PRO A 268 -11.35 -19.01 13.70
C PRO A 268 -9.89 -18.76 13.30
N TYR A 269 -9.56 -18.94 12.02
CA TYR A 269 -8.21 -18.66 11.52
C TYR A 269 -7.90 -17.15 11.54
N PHE A 270 -8.87 -16.30 11.21
CA PHE A 270 -8.71 -14.84 11.31
C PHE A 270 -8.49 -14.38 12.75
N TYR A 271 -9.17 -15.01 13.72
CA TYR A 271 -8.97 -14.70 15.14
C TYR A 271 -7.52 -14.99 15.56
N GLN A 272 -6.97 -16.12 15.10
CA GLN A 272 -5.57 -16.46 15.34
C GLN A 272 -4.57 -15.49 14.68
N LEU A 273 -4.92 -14.92 13.52
CA LEU A 273 -4.07 -13.94 12.84
C LEU A 273 -3.98 -12.61 13.61
N VAL A 274 -5.03 -12.25 14.35
CA VAL A 274 -5.08 -11.02 15.15
C VAL A 274 -4.94 -11.27 16.67
N CYS A 275 -4.58 -12.49 17.06
CA CYS A 275 -4.37 -12.93 18.44
C CYS A 275 -5.52 -12.67 19.40
N VAL A 276 -6.72 -13.06 18.98
CA VAL A 276 -7.93 -13.04 19.79
C VAL A 276 -8.59 -14.41 19.78
N GLU A 277 -9.50 -14.64 20.72
CA GLU A 277 -10.21 -15.92 20.83
C GLU A 277 -11.68 -15.82 20.39
N THR A 278 -12.27 -14.62 20.51
CA THR A 278 -13.70 -14.41 20.29
C THR A 278 -14.00 -13.43 19.14
N GLN A 279 -15.20 -13.51 18.59
CA GLN A 279 -15.69 -12.56 17.57
C GLN A 279 -15.72 -11.13 18.13
N SER A 280 -16.12 -10.94 19.39
CA SER A 280 -16.21 -9.61 20.01
C SER A 280 -14.83 -8.97 20.21
N GLU A 281 -13.82 -9.75 20.59
CA GLU A 281 -12.43 -9.27 20.63
C GLU A 281 -11.91 -8.95 19.21
N ALA A 282 -12.19 -9.81 18.23
CA ALA A 282 -11.85 -9.57 16.84
C ALA A 282 -12.50 -8.28 16.32
N ALA A 283 -13.77 -8.04 16.64
CA ALA A 283 -14.49 -6.82 16.28
C ALA A 283 -13.78 -5.56 16.79
N VAL A 284 -13.35 -5.56 18.06
CA VAL A 284 -12.59 -4.43 18.64
C VAL A 284 -11.29 -4.18 17.87
N VAL A 285 -10.52 -5.23 17.58
CA VAL A 285 -9.24 -5.09 16.85
C VAL A 285 -9.47 -4.63 15.41
N LEU A 286 -10.39 -5.26 14.69
CA LEU A 286 -10.69 -4.97 13.29
C LEU A 286 -11.26 -3.56 13.12
N ASN A 287 -12.15 -3.10 14.01
CA ASN A 287 -12.70 -1.76 13.95
C ASN A 287 -11.63 -0.66 14.12
N ARG A 288 -10.61 -0.91 14.95
CA ARG A 288 -9.45 0.01 15.07
C ARG A 288 -8.67 0.10 13.76
N VAL A 289 -8.41 -1.03 13.13
CA VAL A 289 -7.73 -1.09 11.82
C VAL A 289 -8.58 -0.43 10.74
N VAL A 290 -9.87 -0.74 10.66
CA VAL A 290 -10.81 -0.16 9.68
C VAL A 290 -10.86 1.36 9.77
N ARG A 291 -10.91 1.93 10.98
CA ARG A 291 -10.87 3.38 11.18
C ARG A 291 -9.54 3.99 10.71
N ALA A 292 -8.42 3.37 11.07
CA ALA A 292 -7.10 3.84 10.64
C ALA A 292 -6.92 3.75 9.10
N ILE A 293 -7.44 2.70 8.48
CA ILE A 293 -7.52 2.60 7.01
C ILE A 293 -8.38 3.73 6.44
N GLY A 294 -9.54 4.00 7.04
CA GLY A 294 -10.43 5.08 6.60
C GLY A 294 -9.76 6.45 6.59
N GLU A 295 -9.02 6.79 7.65
CA GLU A 295 -8.28 8.06 7.73
C GLU A 295 -7.23 8.19 6.61
N VAL A 296 -6.50 7.11 6.31
CA VAL A 296 -5.53 7.09 5.20
C VAL A 296 -6.25 7.18 3.85
N TYR A 297 -7.32 6.41 3.68
CA TYR A 297 -8.11 6.35 2.45
C TYR A 297 -8.67 7.73 2.10
N GLU A 298 -9.35 8.40 3.04
CA GLU A 298 -9.95 9.71 2.82
C GLU A 298 -8.92 10.75 2.39
N ARG A 299 -7.74 10.77 3.01
CA ARG A 299 -6.68 11.72 2.64
C ARG A 299 -6.08 11.43 1.26
N ASN A 300 -5.91 10.15 0.92
CA ASN A 300 -5.48 9.74 -0.42
C ASN A 300 -6.51 10.14 -1.48
N GLU A 301 -7.80 9.88 -1.20
CA GLU A 301 -8.93 10.23 -2.06
C GLU A 301 -8.92 11.74 -2.35
N VAL A 302 -8.85 12.56 -1.30
CA VAL A 302 -8.80 14.03 -1.43
C VAL A 302 -7.58 14.47 -2.25
N ALA A 303 -6.39 13.94 -1.97
CA ALA A 303 -5.18 14.32 -2.69
C ALA A 303 -5.24 13.97 -4.19
N LEU A 304 -5.79 12.80 -4.54
CA LEU A 304 -6.01 12.37 -5.93
C LEU A 304 -7.11 13.19 -6.61
N GLN A 305 -8.22 13.45 -5.91
CA GLN A 305 -9.37 14.17 -6.43
C GLN A 305 -9.05 15.62 -6.79
N GLU A 306 -8.29 16.32 -5.94
CA GLU A 306 -7.87 17.70 -6.19
C GLU A 306 -7.09 17.89 -7.50
N HIS A 307 -6.49 16.82 -8.02
CA HIS A 307 -5.72 16.83 -9.27
C HIS A 307 -6.40 16.03 -10.39
N GLY A 308 -7.67 15.63 -10.22
CA GLY A 308 -8.43 14.87 -11.22
C GLY A 308 -7.88 13.46 -11.50
N MET A 309 -7.22 12.84 -10.52
CA MET A 309 -6.46 11.60 -10.69
C MET A 309 -7.23 10.31 -10.31
N LEU A 310 -8.53 10.39 -9.98
CA LEU A 310 -9.32 9.22 -9.60
C LEU A 310 -9.57 8.24 -10.77
N ASP A 311 -9.37 8.71 -12.00
CA ASP A 311 -9.62 7.97 -13.24
C ASP A 311 -8.37 7.81 -14.11
N LEU A 312 -7.16 7.89 -13.53
CA LEU A 312 -5.93 7.64 -14.30
C LEU A 312 -5.98 6.26 -14.99
N PRO A 313 -5.56 6.18 -16.28
CA PRO A 313 -5.72 4.99 -17.13
C PRO A 313 -4.90 3.77 -16.70
#